data_AF-A0A1Q3FCQ3-F1
#
_entry.id   AF-A0A1Q3FCQ3-F1
#
_cell.length_a   1.000
_cell.length_b   1.000
_cell.length_c   1.000
_cell.angle_alpha   90.00
_cell.angle_beta   90.00
_cell.angle_gamma   90.00
#
_symmetry.space_group_name_H-M   'P 1'
#
loop_
_entity.id
_entity.type
_entity.pdbx_description
1 polymer ?
#
loop_
_entity_poly.entity_id
_entity_poly.type
_entity_poly.pdbx_seq_one_letter_code
_entity_poly.pdbx_strand_id
1 'polypeptide(L)'
;MLCPEVWRFEPPSHEIIQKTGTLDLSEKPPKKDLIRNGIRSHHFNQMITVVWPDVASIPVAVETALADSDHYLIRNLQLRALTNRTFLEGFVKQGTFYAVSFRTRLDTDDCVAVTPAGILVLHLNKETYQTLGLEGRISQFARKRNSKYENDAETWTTGAS
;
A
#
# COMPACT_ATOMS: atom_id res chain seq x y z
N MET A 1 42.84 18.42 10.28
CA MET A 1 41.41 18.51 10.58
C MET A 1 40.72 19.00 9.32
N LEU A 2 40.24 18.08 8.48
CA LEU A 2 39.46 18.43 7.30
C LEU A 2 37.99 18.46 7.75
N CYS A 3 37.46 19.64 8.03
CA CYS A 3 36.02 19.84 7.99
C CYS A 3 35.66 19.88 6.50
N PRO A 4 35.10 18.81 5.91
CA PRO A 4 34.63 18.94 4.55
C PRO A 4 33.44 19.88 4.61
N GLU A 5 33.43 20.85 3.72
CA GLU A 5 32.30 21.74 3.46
C GLU A 5 31.03 20.90 3.46
N VAL A 6 30.15 21.17 4.44
CA VAL A 6 28.82 20.59 4.52
C VAL A 6 28.18 20.81 3.16
N TRP A 7 28.00 19.73 2.41
CA TRP A 7 27.43 19.73 1.07
C TRP A 7 26.14 20.56 1.10
N ARG A 8 26.09 21.68 0.37
CA ARG A 8 24.93 22.57 0.27
C ARG A 8 23.82 21.88 -0.53
N PHE A 9 23.25 20.82 0.00
CA PHE A 9 22.05 20.23 -0.57
C PHE A 9 20.87 21.10 -0.25
N GLU A 10 20.07 21.37 -1.26
CA GLU A 10 18.72 21.86 -1.03
C GLU A 10 17.95 20.81 -0.23
N PRO A 11 17.10 21.25 0.72
CA PRO A 11 16.26 20.32 1.45
C PRO A 11 15.41 19.51 0.46
N PRO A 12 15.20 18.21 0.74
CA PRO A 12 14.35 17.40 -0.11
C PRO A 12 12.94 17.98 -0.16
N SER A 13 12.29 17.81 -1.32
CA SER A 13 10.88 18.18 -1.51
C SER A 13 10.03 17.45 -0.48
N HIS A 14 9.29 18.19 0.34
CA HIS A 14 8.38 17.64 1.33
C HIS A 14 7.05 18.41 1.28
N GLU A 15 5.96 17.69 1.51
CA GLU A 15 4.61 18.25 1.59
C GLU A 15 4.01 17.82 2.93
N ILE A 16 3.52 18.79 3.71
CA ILE A 16 2.84 18.53 4.98
C ILE A 16 1.40 19.00 4.81
N ILE A 17 0.46 18.06 4.89
CA ILE A 17 -0.97 18.33 4.76
C ILE A 17 -1.62 18.12 6.12
N GLN A 18 -2.13 19.18 6.73
CA GLN A 18 -2.93 19.11 7.95
C GLN A 18 -4.42 19.27 7.61
N LYS A 19 -5.23 18.31 8.06
CA LYS A 19 -6.69 18.36 7.93
C LYS A 19 -7.32 18.22 9.32
N THR A 20 -8.23 19.12 9.66
CA THR A 20 -8.97 19.09 10.92
C THR A 20 -10.44 18.82 10.61
N GLY A 21 -11.08 17.96 11.39
CA GLY A 21 -12.50 17.65 11.26
C GLY A 21 -13.06 17.06 12.54
N THR A 22 -14.38 17.10 12.66
CA THR A 22 -15.12 16.48 13.77
C THR A 22 -15.57 15.08 13.33
N LEU A 23 -15.33 14.07 14.17
CA LEU A 23 -15.77 12.71 13.89
C LEU A 23 -17.09 12.44 14.63
N ASP A 24 -18.17 12.26 13.86
CA ASP A 24 -19.40 11.72 14.41
C ASP A 24 -19.30 10.19 14.47
N LEU A 25 -19.32 9.65 15.69
CA LEU A 25 -19.31 8.20 15.95
C LEU A 25 -20.71 7.56 15.81
N SER A 26 -21.69 8.31 15.27
CA SER A 26 -23.04 7.79 15.06
C SER A 26 -23.07 6.70 13.96
N GLU A 27 -24.06 5.80 14.02
CA GLU A 27 -24.21 4.68 13.09
C GLU A 27 -24.42 5.13 11.63
N LYS A 28 -24.92 6.35 11.41
CA LYS A 28 -25.06 6.96 10.08
C LYS A 28 -24.02 8.07 9.90
N PRO A 29 -22.83 7.75 9.35
CA PRO A 29 -21.83 8.78 9.08
C PRO A 29 -22.37 9.80 8.07
N PRO A 30 -21.96 11.08 8.17
CA PRO A 30 -22.29 12.09 7.18
C PRO A 30 -21.79 11.68 5.79
N LYS A 31 -22.49 12.13 4.72
CA LYS A 31 -22.13 11.82 3.32
C LYS A 31 -20.67 12.15 2.95
N LYS A 32 -20.02 13.04 3.70
CA LYS A 32 -18.64 13.47 3.49
C LYS A 32 -17.83 13.36 4.79
N ASP A 33 -17.45 12.14 5.15
CA ASP A 33 -16.53 11.88 6.25
C ASP A 33 -15.08 11.88 5.75
N LEU A 34 -14.40 13.02 5.90
CA LEU A 34 -13.02 13.19 5.44
C LEU A 34 -12.03 12.28 6.18
N ILE A 35 -12.30 11.96 7.45
CA ILE A 35 -11.39 11.17 8.29
C ILE A 35 -11.47 9.71 7.87
N ARG A 36 -12.68 9.13 7.81
CA ARG A 36 -12.87 7.75 7.36
C ARG A 36 -12.40 7.55 5.92
N ASN A 37 -12.67 8.51 5.04
CA ASN A 37 -12.20 8.44 3.66
C ASN A 37 -10.67 8.52 3.57
N GLY A 38 -10.04 9.36 4.39
CA GLY A 38 -8.58 9.44 4.50
C GLY A 38 -7.96 8.11 4.92
N ILE A 39 -8.48 7.50 5.99
CA ILE A 39 -8.02 6.19 6.47
C ILE A 39 -8.23 5.11 5.40
N ARG A 40 -9.42 5.05 4.79
CA ARG A 40 -9.75 4.04 3.76
C ARG A 40 -8.94 4.20 2.48
N SER A 41 -8.47 5.40 2.16
CA SER A 41 -7.62 5.64 0.98
C SER A 41 -6.20 5.09 1.13
N HIS A 42 -5.76 4.79 2.36
CA HIS A 42 -4.43 4.29 2.65
C HIS A 42 -4.46 2.78 2.95
N HIS A 43 -4.30 1.98 1.90
CA HIS A 43 -4.53 0.53 1.98
C HIS A 43 -3.45 -0.27 2.72
N PHE A 44 -2.19 0.20 2.73
CA PHE A 44 -1.06 -0.58 3.26
C PHE A 44 -0.45 0.12 4.48
N ASN A 45 -0.72 -0.42 5.68
CA ASN A 45 -0.23 0.14 6.94
C ASN A 45 0.79 -0.83 7.56
N GLN A 46 2.02 -0.37 7.81
CA GLN A 46 3.06 -1.19 8.44
C GLN A 46 3.10 -1.05 9.96
N MET A 47 2.78 0.14 10.46
CA MET A 47 2.86 0.46 11.88
C MET A 47 1.78 1.46 12.24
N ILE A 48 1.05 1.17 13.31
CA ILE A 48 0.09 2.07 13.93
C ILE A 48 0.60 2.31 15.35
N THR A 49 0.80 3.57 15.72
CA THR A 49 1.22 3.97 17.07
C THR A 49 0.16 4.89 17.64
N VAL A 50 -0.31 4.59 18.83
CA VAL A 50 -1.28 5.39 19.57
C VAL A 50 -0.63 5.86 20.85
N VAL A 51 -0.69 7.16 21.11
CA VAL A 51 -0.14 7.78 22.33
C VAL A 51 -1.31 8.30 23.15
N TRP A 52 -1.40 7.87 24.40
CA TRP A 52 -2.40 8.35 25.35
C TRP A 52 -1.71 9.07 26.50
N PRO A 53 -1.88 10.40 26.62
CA PRO A 53 -1.35 11.12 27.77
C PRO A 53 -2.19 10.82 29.02
N ASP A 54 -1.53 10.81 30.18
CA ASP A 54 -2.16 10.81 31.51
C ASP A 54 -3.09 9.60 31.79
N VAL A 55 -2.63 8.39 31.46
CA VAL A 55 -3.36 7.14 31.75
C VAL A 55 -2.48 6.16 32.53
N ALA A 56 -3.05 5.56 33.58
CA ALA A 56 -2.37 4.56 34.39
C ALA A 56 -2.26 3.18 33.70
N SER A 57 -3.19 2.84 32.80
CA SER A 57 -3.23 1.58 32.04
C SER A 57 -4.07 1.71 30.78
N ILE A 58 -3.77 0.94 29.73
CA ILE A 58 -4.51 0.96 28.47
C ILE A 58 -5.89 0.29 28.66
N PRO A 59 -7.00 0.87 28.15
CA PRO A 59 -8.31 0.22 28.22
C PRO A 59 -8.34 -1.10 27.45
N VAL A 60 -8.90 -2.16 28.05
CA VAL A 60 -8.98 -3.51 27.46
C VAL A 60 -9.63 -3.52 26.08
N ALA A 61 -10.67 -2.71 25.85
CA ALA A 61 -11.33 -2.62 24.55
C ALA A 61 -10.36 -2.17 23.42
N VAL A 62 -9.39 -1.33 23.74
CA VAL A 62 -8.37 -0.87 22.80
C VAL A 62 -7.33 -1.97 22.58
N GLU A 63 -6.89 -2.64 23.64
CA GLU A 63 -5.96 -3.77 23.53
C GLU A 63 -6.52 -4.88 22.66
N THR A 64 -7.79 -5.26 22.87
CA THR A 64 -8.47 -6.28 22.05
C THR A 64 -8.58 -5.84 20.59
N ALA A 65 -8.93 -4.58 20.33
CA ALA A 65 -9.03 -4.07 18.97
C ALA A 65 -7.68 -4.04 18.22
N LEU A 66 -6.58 -3.81 18.95
CA LEU A 66 -5.22 -3.82 18.38
C LEU A 66 -4.68 -5.25 18.19
N ALA A 67 -5.12 -6.20 19.00
CA ALA A 67 -4.71 -7.60 18.91
C ALA A 67 -5.29 -8.33 17.67
N ASP A 68 -6.43 -7.88 17.14
CA ASP A 68 -7.19 -8.54 16.06
C ASP A 68 -6.63 -8.31 14.64
N SER A 69 -5.31 -8.37 14.47
CA SER A 69 -4.65 -8.08 13.19
C SER A 69 -3.80 -9.26 12.67
N ASP A 70 -4.48 -10.37 12.38
CA ASP A 70 -3.84 -11.51 11.73
C ASP A 70 -3.35 -11.13 10.31
N HIS A 71 -2.05 -11.27 10.11
CA HIS A 71 -1.41 -11.09 8.81
C HIS A 71 -0.44 -12.24 8.54
N TYR A 72 -0.36 -12.65 7.28
CA TYR A 72 0.37 -13.85 6.89
C TYR A 72 1.59 -13.49 6.04
N LEU A 73 2.74 -14.08 6.36
CA LEU A 73 3.93 -14.02 5.53
C LEU A 73 4.08 -15.33 4.75
N ILE A 74 3.87 -15.26 3.44
CA ILE A 74 4.06 -16.40 2.55
C ILE A 74 5.41 -16.25 1.84
N ARG A 75 6.28 -17.26 1.99
CA ARG A 75 7.59 -17.29 1.32
C ARG A 75 7.47 -17.92 -0.06
N ASN A 76 8.22 -17.40 -1.02
CA ASN A 76 8.31 -17.93 -2.39
C ASN A 76 6.95 -18.07 -3.11
N LEU A 77 6.02 -17.14 -2.85
CA LEU A 77 4.75 -17.10 -3.54
C LEU A 77 4.94 -16.74 -5.02
N GLN A 78 4.52 -17.63 -5.92
CA GLN A 78 4.55 -17.36 -7.35
C GLN A 78 3.38 -16.44 -7.75
N LEU A 79 3.65 -15.41 -8.56
CA LEU A 79 2.61 -14.48 -9.03
C LEU A 79 1.48 -15.17 -9.81
N ARG A 80 1.77 -16.29 -10.47
CA ARG A 80 0.77 -17.11 -11.15
C ARG A 80 -0.34 -17.62 -10.21
N ALA A 81 -0.03 -17.82 -8.93
CA ALA A 81 -1.02 -18.23 -7.95
C ALA A 81 -2.06 -17.12 -7.67
N LEU A 82 -1.63 -15.86 -7.69
CA LEU A 82 -2.49 -14.68 -7.51
C LEU A 82 -3.41 -14.44 -8.72
N THR A 83 -3.01 -14.90 -9.90
CA THR A 83 -3.84 -14.82 -11.12
C THR A 83 -4.70 -16.06 -11.34
N ASN A 84 -4.66 -17.04 -10.44
CA ASN A 84 -5.46 -18.26 -10.58
C ASN A 84 -6.94 -17.94 -10.37
N ARG A 85 -7.80 -18.43 -11.28
CA ARG A 85 -9.25 -18.26 -11.21
C ARG A 85 -9.85 -18.65 -9.85
N THR A 86 -9.43 -19.79 -9.27
CA THR A 86 -9.95 -20.25 -7.97
C THR A 86 -9.61 -19.27 -6.85
N PHE A 87 -8.41 -18.68 -6.90
CA PHE A 87 -7.99 -17.66 -5.94
C PHE A 87 -8.80 -16.38 -6.11
N LEU A 88 -8.98 -15.92 -7.36
CA LEU A 88 -9.74 -14.71 -7.65
C LEU A 88 -11.21 -14.84 -7.26
N GLU A 89 -11.86 -15.95 -7.59
CA GLU A 89 -13.27 -16.20 -7.26
C GLU A 89 -13.47 -16.37 -5.75
N GLY A 90 -12.52 -16.98 -5.03
CA GLY A 90 -12.63 -17.24 -3.61
C GLY A 90 -12.27 -16.06 -2.71
N PHE A 91 -11.24 -15.27 -3.04
CA PHE A 91 -10.71 -14.22 -2.17
C PHE A 91 -10.99 -12.81 -2.69
N VAL A 92 -10.76 -12.58 -3.98
CA VAL A 92 -10.85 -11.23 -4.56
C VAL A 92 -12.29 -10.82 -4.85
N LYS A 93 -13.12 -11.75 -5.34
CA LYS A 93 -14.54 -11.46 -5.67
C LYS A 93 -15.48 -11.57 -4.48
N GLN A 94 -15.19 -12.45 -3.51
CA GLN A 94 -16.05 -12.67 -2.35
C GLN A 94 -15.71 -11.79 -1.15
N GLY A 95 -14.58 -11.10 -1.18
CA GLY A 95 -14.10 -10.28 -0.07
C GLY A 95 -13.07 -9.24 -0.50
N THR A 96 -12.28 -8.78 0.46
CA THR A 96 -11.17 -7.86 0.21
C THR A 96 -9.85 -8.57 0.51
N PHE A 97 -8.98 -8.61 -0.48
CA PHE A 97 -7.66 -9.24 -0.36
C PHE A 97 -6.57 -8.17 -0.50
N TYR A 98 -5.59 -8.24 0.39
CA TYR A 98 -4.44 -7.35 0.41
C TYR A 98 -3.18 -8.19 0.38
N ALA A 99 -2.23 -7.80 -0.48
CA ALA A 99 -0.89 -8.37 -0.47
C ALA A 99 0.12 -7.32 -0.85
N VAL A 100 1.31 -7.41 -0.27
CA VAL A 100 2.46 -6.58 -0.65
C VAL A 100 3.72 -7.43 -0.53
N SER A 101 4.67 -7.21 -1.43
CA SER A 101 5.97 -7.85 -1.36
C SER A 101 6.70 -7.42 -0.09
N PHE A 102 7.25 -8.41 0.63
CA PHE A 102 7.89 -8.17 1.92
C PHE A 102 9.39 -7.96 1.76
N ARG A 103 9.93 -6.90 2.39
CA ARG A 103 11.35 -6.52 2.38
C ARG A 103 11.95 -6.27 1.00
N THR A 104 11.14 -5.87 0.03
CA THR A 104 11.59 -5.41 -1.28
C THR A 104 11.67 -3.88 -1.30
N ARG A 105 12.75 -3.33 -1.82
CA ARG A 105 12.96 -1.88 -1.92
C ARG A 105 12.42 -1.38 -3.26
N LEU A 106 11.48 -0.43 -3.22
CA LEU A 106 10.88 0.16 -4.42
C LEU A 106 11.91 0.67 -5.44
N ASP A 107 13.04 1.20 -4.99
CA ASP A 107 14.03 1.77 -5.89
C ASP A 107 14.92 0.74 -6.60
N THR A 108 15.14 -0.43 -6.00
CA THR A 108 16.13 -1.42 -6.48
C THR A 108 15.52 -2.74 -6.90
N ASP A 109 14.43 -3.15 -6.28
CA ASP A 109 13.90 -4.51 -6.39
C ASP A 109 12.55 -4.50 -7.12
N ASP A 110 12.15 -5.64 -7.66
CA ASP A 110 10.80 -5.81 -8.17
C ASP A 110 9.82 -5.90 -6.99
N CYS A 111 8.83 -5.02 -6.97
CA CYS A 111 7.81 -4.94 -5.94
C CYS A 111 6.44 -5.30 -6.51
N VAL A 112 5.62 -5.94 -5.70
CA VAL A 112 4.28 -6.37 -6.10
C VAL A 112 3.29 -6.03 -5.00
N ALA A 113 2.12 -5.53 -5.39
CA ALA A 113 1.02 -5.28 -4.48
C ALA A 113 -0.32 -5.72 -5.07
N VAL A 114 -1.25 -6.13 -4.22
CA VAL A 114 -2.66 -6.34 -4.58
C VAL A 114 -3.50 -5.38 -3.75
N THR A 115 -4.21 -4.50 -4.44
CA THR A 115 -5.09 -3.51 -3.82
C THR A 115 -6.42 -4.14 -3.42
N PRO A 116 -7.17 -3.55 -2.47
CA PRO A 116 -8.51 -4.03 -2.12
C PRO A 116 -9.53 -4.00 -3.26
N ALA A 117 -9.28 -3.21 -4.31
CA ALA A 117 -10.07 -3.25 -5.54
C ALA A 117 -9.80 -4.50 -6.39
N GLY A 118 -8.89 -5.37 -5.95
CA GLY A 118 -8.47 -6.57 -6.66
C GLY A 118 -7.46 -6.31 -7.76
N ILE A 119 -6.89 -5.10 -7.87
CA ILE A 119 -5.90 -4.76 -8.91
C ILE A 119 -4.52 -5.26 -8.47
N LEU A 120 -3.86 -6.02 -9.36
CA LEU A 120 -2.48 -6.45 -9.20
C LEU A 120 -1.54 -5.38 -9.77
N VAL A 121 -0.77 -4.75 -8.90
CA VAL A 121 0.20 -3.70 -9.24
C VAL A 121 1.60 -4.29 -9.23
N LEU A 122 2.30 -4.17 -10.36
CA LEU A 122 3.67 -4.62 -10.54
C LEU A 122 4.58 -3.41 -10.72
N HIS A 123 5.55 -3.24 -9.83
CA HIS A 123 6.60 -2.24 -9.94
C HIS A 123 7.92 -2.94 -10.24
N LEU A 124 8.34 -2.86 -11.50
CA LEU A 124 9.36 -3.71 -12.07
C LEU A 124 10.57 -2.91 -12.51
N ASN A 125 11.75 -3.50 -12.37
CA ASN A 125 12.96 -3.10 -13.04
C ASN A 125 12.82 -3.23 -14.56
N LYS A 126 13.62 -2.43 -15.28
CA LYS A 126 13.63 -2.43 -16.75
C LYS A 126 13.83 -3.84 -17.35
N GLU A 127 14.79 -4.59 -16.82
CA GLU A 127 15.11 -5.93 -17.33
C GLU A 127 13.95 -6.91 -17.16
N THR A 128 13.35 -6.96 -15.95
CA THR A 128 12.20 -7.80 -15.65
C THR A 128 10.99 -7.40 -16.51
N TYR A 129 10.70 -6.11 -16.62
CA TYR A 129 9.60 -5.59 -17.43
C TYR A 129 9.73 -6.00 -18.90
N GLN A 130 10.92 -5.81 -19.49
CA GLN A 130 11.18 -6.18 -20.89
C GLN A 130 11.11 -7.70 -21.11
N THR A 131 11.54 -8.49 -20.13
CA THR A 131 11.48 -9.96 -20.21
C THR A 131 10.05 -10.47 -20.13
N LEU A 132 9.20 -9.85 -19.29
CA LEU A 132 7.80 -10.24 -19.14
C LEU A 132 6.92 -9.77 -20.30
N GLY A 133 7.35 -8.76 -21.06
CA GLY A 133 6.63 -8.26 -22.24
C GLY A 133 5.25 -7.66 -21.91
N LEU A 134 5.08 -7.15 -20.68
CA LEU A 134 3.83 -6.55 -20.22
C LEU A 134 3.69 -5.13 -20.74
N GLU A 135 2.45 -4.67 -20.95
CA GLU A 135 2.16 -3.26 -21.27
C GLU A 135 2.06 -2.43 -19.99
N GLY A 136 2.97 -1.48 -19.77
CA GLY A 136 2.97 -0.62 -18.60
C GLY A 136 3.51 0.77 -18.90
N ARG A 137 3.62 1.58 -17.84
CA ARG A 137 4.12 2.96 -17.90
C ARG A 137 5.40 3.11 -17.10
N ILE A 138 6.21 4.12 -17.42
CA ILE A 138 7.38 4.46 -16.61
C ILE A 138 6.90 4.97 -15.24
N SER A 139 7.46 4.45 -14.16
CA SER A 139 7.11 4.86 -12.80
C SER A 139 7.49 6.33 -12.55
N GLN A 140 6.61 7.07 -11.88
CA GLN A 140 6.82 8.49 -11.57
C GLN A 140 8.09 8.73 -10.74
N PHE A 141 8.44 7.80 -9.85
CA PHE A 141 9.62 7.89 -8.98
C PHE A 141 10.95 7.68 -9.72
N ALA A 142 10.93 7.02 -10.89
CA ALA A 142 12.12 6.74 -11.69
C ALA A 142 12.20 7.56 -12.98
N ARG A 143 11.35 8.58 -13.15
CA ARG A 143 11.17 9.30 -14.41
C ARG A 143 12.43 10.00 -14.93
N LYS A 144 13.40 10.32 -14.06
CA LYS A 144 14.71 10.87 -14.48
C LYS A 144 15.70 9.81 -14.98
N ARG A 145 15.53 8.54 -14.60
CA ARG A 145 16.46 7.43 -14.92
C ARG A 145 15.84 6.33 -15.80
N ASN A 146 14.53 6.36 -16.04
CA ASN A 146 13.77 5.35 -16.78
C ASN A 146 14.07 3.91 -16.34
N SER A 147 14.33 3.72 -15.05
CA SER A 147 14.80 2.44 -14.50
C SER A 147 13.68 1.55 -13.95
N LYS A 148 12.48 2.12 -13.74
CA LYS A 148 11.32 1.41 -13.18
C LYS A 148 10.06 1.61 -14.01
N TYR A 149 9.28 0.55 -14.11
CA TYR A 149 8.02 0.48 -14.81
C TYR A 149 6.92 0.04 -13.84
N GLU A 150 5.73 0.59 -14.02
CA GLU A 150 4.52 0.24 -13.29
C GLU A 150 3.50 -0.35 -14.26
N ASN A 151 2.94 -1.49 -13.91
CA ASN A 151 1.83 -2.12 -14.61
C ASN A 151 0.70 -2.35 -13.61
N ASP A 152 -0.47 -1.84 -13.97
CA ASP A 152 -1.72 -2.07 -13.24
C ASP A 152 -2.51 -3.13 -14.03
N ALA A 153 -2.46 -4.39 -13.59
CA ALA A 153 -3.26 -5.45 -14.18
C ALA A 153 -4.65 -5.41 -13.55
N GLU A 154 -5.62 -4.88 -14.30
CA GLU A 154 -7.03 -4.94 -13.92
C GLU A 154 -7.50 -6.39 -13.91
N THR A 155 -7.71 -6.93 -12.72
CA THR A 155 -8.22 -8.28 -12.54
C THR A 155 -9.74 -8.27 -12.72
N TRP A 156 -10.19 -8.30 -13.97
CA TRP A 156 -11.55 -8.58 -14.47
C TRP A 156 -12.73 -8.10 -13.60
N THR A 157 -13.07 -6.81 -13.68
CA THR A 157 -14.41 -6.31 -13.32
C THR A 157 -15.40 -6.22 -14.48
N THR A 158 -15.10 -6.78 -15.66
CA THR A 158 -16.08 -6.73 -16.77
C THR A 158 -16.24 -8.10 -17.43
N GLY A 159 -17.34 -8.75 -17.08
CA GLY A 159 -17.76 -10.05 -17.61
C GLY A 159 -18.94 -10.62 -16.82
N ALA A 160 -19.89 -9.77 -16.42
CA ALA A 160 -21.24 -10.19 -16.08
C ALA A 160 -22.09 -9.99 -17.34
N SER A 161 -22.79 -11.07 -17.70
CA SER A 161 -23.62 -11.29 -18.88
C SER A 161 -24.70 -10.23 -19.11
#